data_AF-A0A7J7ZXC8-F1
#
_entry.id   AF-A0A7J7ZXC8-F1
#
_cell.length_a   1.000
_cell.length_b   1.000
_cell.length_c   1.000
_cell.angle_alpha   90.00
_cell.angle_beta   90.00
_cell.angle_gamma   90.00
#
_symmetry.space_group_name_H-M   'P 1'
#
loop_
_entity.id
_entity.type
_entity.pdbx_description
1 polymer ?
#
loop_
_entity_poly.entity_id
_entity_poly.type
_entity_poly.pdbx_seq_one_letter_code
_entity_poly.pdbx_strand_id
1 'polypeptide(L)'
;MVQLYNLHPFGSQQVVPCKLEPERFCGGGPDALFVAAGSKVEAFAVAGQELCQPRCAFSTLGRVLRLVYSEAGDYLVAIEEKNQATFLRAYVNWRSKRTENSRVCIRMVGHNVEAPFRETFRDQMSIVEMPLSETPLCISCCPVKGDLLVGCTNKLVLFSLKYQIINEEFPVLDFERSLIIHIHNITPVEISFCVGYVAVMSDLEVLILKLESNPKNGESVHHHPYKPNSPVTQANDEGTSNETLQLESEDFVICQKPMELLGQNSEQSGVSVTLESTGLDDEKIKYFHVQHLLYRRFAPDISSYVLSDDIKLHSLQLLPIYQTVTTCSVSQCGAVRQQLVKRIHTWTPP
;
A
#
# COMPACT_ATOMS: atom_id res chain seq x y z
N MET A 1 29.48 -14.66 -5.52
CA MET A 1 29.84 -14.78 -4.09
C MET A 1 29.01 -13.74 -3.35
N VAL A 2 27.97 -14.14 -2.61
CA VAL A 2 27.11 -13.21 -1.86
C VAL A 2 27.78 -12.98 -0.49
N GLN A 3 28.22 -11.75 -0.21
CA GLN A 3 28.74 -11.36 1.11
C GLN A 3 27.58 -10.82 1.95
N LEU A 4 27.21 -11.55 3.00
CA LEU A 4 26.28 -11.08 4.02
C LEU A 4 27.08 -10.29 5.07
N TYR A 5 26.78 -9.01 5.23
CA TYR A 5 27.32 -8.20 6.32
C TYR A 5 26.35 -8.28 7.51
N ASN A 6 26.78 -8.91 8.61
CA ASN A 6 26.02 -8.98 9.87
C ASN A 6 26.04 -7.60 10.55
N LEU A 7 24.96 -6.82 10.42
CA LEU A 7 24.81 -5.52 11.07
C LEU A 7 24.31 -5.60 12.53
N HIS A 8 23.94 -6.80 13.00
CA HIS A 8 23.62 -7.09 14.41
C HIS A 8 24.08 -8.52 14.78
N PRO A 9 24.62 -8.77 15.99
CA PRO A 9 24.88 -10.13 16.46
C PRO A 9 23.56 -10.83 16.77
N PHE A 10 23.11 -11.72 15.89
CA PHE A 10 21.99 -12.61 16.18
C PHE A 10 22.44 -13.69 17.17
N GLY A 11 21.68 -13.90 18.24
CA GLY A 11 21.96 -14.95 19.24
C GLY A 11 21.76 -16.38 18.71
N SER A 12 20.98 -16.54 17.64
CA SER A 12 20.84 -17.79 16.88
C SER A 12 20.19 -17.52 15.52
N GLN A 13 20.30 -18.47 14.59
CA GLN A 13 19.61 -18.48 13.30
C GLN A 13 18.90 -19.82 13.11
N GLN A 14 17.74 -19.78 12.47
CA GLN A 14 17.00 -20.98 12.09
C GLN A 14 16.73 -20.99 10.60
N VAL A 15 16.60 -22.18 10.04
CA VAL A 15 16.44 -22.40 8.60
C VAL A 15 15.15 -23.18 8.39
N VAL A 16 14.25 -22.62 7.59
CA VAL A 16 13.04 -23.31 7.14
C VAL A 16 13.36 -24.19 5.92
N PRO A 17 12.98 -25.49 5.93
CA PRO A 17 13.29 -26.39 4.83
C PRO A 17 12.26 -26.24 3.70
N CYS A 18 12.58 -25.45 2.68
CA CYS A 18 11.75 -25.30 1.49
C CYS A 18 12.01 -26.43 0.48
N LYS A 19 10.94 -26.99 -0.10
CA LYS A 19 11.06 -28.05 -1.13
C LYS A 19 11.47 -27.53 -2.50
N LEU A 20 11.12 -26.27 -2.78
CA LEU A 20 11.39 -25.54 -4.01
C LEU A 20 12.13 -24.24 -3.66
N GLU A 21 12.80 -23.65 -4.65
CA GLU A 21 13.51 -22.39 -4.48
C GLU A 21 12.52 -21.26 -4.10
N PRO A 22 12.72 -20.59 -2.95
CA PRO A 22 11.86 -19.49 -2.52
C PRO A 22 11.94 -18.29 -3.46
N GLU A 23 10.81 -17.83 -3.97
CA GLU A 23 10.74 -16.65 -4.84
C GLU A 23 10.26 -15.40 -4.09
N ARG A 24 9.34 -15.58 -3.14
CA ARG A 24 8.80 -14.52 -2.27
C ARG A 24 8.59 -15.06 -0.87
N PHE A 25 8.69 -14.18 0.13
CA PHE A 25 8.34 -14.52 1.50
C PHE A 25 7.82 -13.28 2.23
N CYS A 26 7.02 -13.49 3.26
CA CYS A 26 6.62 -12.44 4.19
C CYS A 26 6.33 -13.01 5.58
N GLY A 27 6.50 -12.20 6.62
CA GLY A 27 6.05 -12.55 7.97
C GLY A 27 4.52 -12.60 8.03
N GLY A 28 4.00 -13.54 8.82
CA GLY A 28 2.57 -13.75 9.07
C GLY A 28 2.16 -13.29 10.47
N GLY A 29 2.66 -12.14 10.91
CA GLY A 29 2.52 -11.67 12.29
C GLY A 29 3.51 -12.40 13.23
N PRO A 30 3.13 -12.68 14.48
CA PRO A 30 4.04 -13.24 15.48
C PRO A 30 4.31 -14.74 15.33
N ASP A 31 3.51 -15.47 14.54
CA ASP A 31 3.46 -16.93 14.60
C ASP A 31 3.66 -17.67 13.27
N ALA A 32 3.78 -16.95 12.14
CA ALA A 32 4.00 -17.57 10.83
C ALA A 32 5.05 -16.87 9.95
N LEU A 33 5.66 -17.65 9.05
CA LEU A 33 6.44 -17.20 7.90
C LEU A 33 5.81 -17.83 6.64
N PHE A 34 5.41 -17.01 5.68
CA PHE A 34 4.93 -17.47 4.39
C PHE A 34 6.07 -17.50 3.39
N VAL A 35 6.17 -18.58 2.63
CA VAL A 35 7.14 -18.74 1.55
C VAL A 35 6.40 -19.18 0.29
N ALA A 36 6.56 -18.43 -0.80
CA ALA A 36 6.02 -18.76 -2.10
C ALA A 36 7.13 -19.28 -3.02
N ALA A 37 6.85 -20.38 -3.71
CA ALA A 37 7.71 -20.98 -4.73
C ALA A 37 6.83 -21.49 -5.88
N GLY A 38 7.03 -20.97 -7.09
CA GLY A 38 6.13 -21.21 -8.22
C GLY A 38 4.68 -20.82 -7.90
N SER A 39 3.77 -21.77 -8.02
CA SER A 39 2.32 -21.59 -7.75
C SER A 39 1.87 -22.19 -6.41
N LYS A 40 2.75 -22.22 -5.41
CA LYS A 40 2.47 -22.76 -4.07
C LYS A 40 2.99 -21.82 -2.99
N VAL A 41 2.20 -21.67 -1.93
CA VAL A 41 2.59 -20.97 -0.70
C VAL A 41 2.58 -21.96 0.45
N GLU A 42 3.69 -22.00 1.20
CA GLU A 42 3.86 -22.77 2.42
C GLU A 42 3.94 -21.81 3.62
N ALA A 43 3.21 -22.10 4.69
CA ALA A 43 3.26 -21.35 5.94
C ALA A 43 4.04 -22.17 6.98
N PHE A 44 5.08 -21.59 7.58
CA PHE A 44 5.91 -22.20 8.62
C PHE A 44 5.65 -21.54 9.97
N ALA A 45 5.66 -22.31 11.05
CA ALA A 45 5.60 -21.74 12.39
C ALA A 45 6.93 -21.04 12.74
N VAL A 46 6.86 -19.83 13.31
CA VAL A 46 8.06 -19.09 13.76
C VAL A 46 8.15 -18.95 15.29
N ALA A 47 7.21 -19.55 16.01
CA ALA A 47 7.19 -19.57 17.47
C ALA A 47 6.63 -20.89 18.01
N GLY A 48 6.95 -21.19 19.27
CA GLY A 48 6.46 -22.38 19.98
C GLY A 48 7.29 -23.64 19.74
N GLN A 49 6.71 -24.80 20.08
CA GLN A 49 7.40 -26.10 19.98
C GLN A 49 7.55 -26.60 18.54
N GLU A 50 6.72 -26.12 17.61
CA GLU A 50 6.71 -26.51 16.20
C GLU A 50 7.58 -25.60 15.32
N LEU A 51 8.59 -24.98 15.92
CA LEU A 51 9.41 -23.96 15.27
C LEU A 51 10.04 -24.47 13.96
N CYS A 52 9.89 -23.66 12.90
CA CYS A 52 10.29 -23.96 11.52
C CYS A 52 9.58 -25.17 10.88
N GLN A 53 8.53 -25.72 11.49
CA GLN A 53 7.72 -26.76 10.88
C GLN A 53 6.64 -26.15 9.95
N PRO A 54 6.34 -26.80 8.81
CA PRO A 54 5.26 -26.37 7.93
C PRO A 54 3.90 -26.60 8.62
N ARG A 55 3.09 -25.55 8.71
CA ARG A 55 1.72 -25.58 9.25
C ARG A 55 0.70 -25.97 8.20
N CYS A 56 0.77 -25.33 7.04
CA CYS A 56 -0.13 -25.60 5.93
C CYS A 56 0.50 -25.16 4.61
N ALA A 57 -0.05 -25.66 3.51
CA ALA A 57 0.28 -25.20 2.17
C ALA A 57 -0.96 -25.10 1.29
N PHE A 58 -0.95 -24.16 0.35
CA PHE A 58 -2.02 -23.95 -0.60
C PHE A 58 -1.49 -23.47 -1.95
N SER A 59 -2.26 -23.77 -2.99
CA SER A 59 -1.95 -23.36 -4.36
C SER A 59 -2.46 -21.95 -4.64
N THR A 60 -1.67 -21.20 -5.39
CA THR A 60 -2.05 -19.93 -6.01
C THR A 60 -2.53 -20.17 -7.45
N LEU A 61 -3.09 -19.15 -8.11
CA LEU A 61 -3.49 -19.23 -9.52
C LEU A 61 -2.28 -19.52 -10.43
N GLY A 62 -1.19 -18.83 -10.14
CA GLY A 62 0.07 -18.84 -10.89
C GLY A 62 1.22 -18.35 -10.02
N ARG A 63 2.27 -17.82 -10.65
CA ARG A 63 3.50 -17.38 -9.99
C ARG A 63 3.23 -16.17 -9.10
N VAL A 64 3.75 -16.16 -7.87
CA VAL A 64 3.56 -15.04 -6.93
C VAL A 64 4.57 -13.91 -7.21
N LEU A 65 4.08 -12.74 -7.62
CA LEU A 65 4.90 -11.55 -7.88
C LEU A 65 5.10 -10.67 -6.64
N ARG A 66 4.07 -10.58 -5.79
CA ARG A 66 4.06 -9.87 -4.50
C ARG A 66 3.23 -10.66 -3.49
N LEU A 67 3.66 -10.62 -2.22
CA LEU A 67 3.01 -11.33 -1.13
C LEU A 67 3.12 -10.49 0.14
N VAL A 68 1.97 -10.15 0.75
CA VAL A 68 1.91 -9.36 1.98
C VAL A 68 0.85 -9.95 2.90
N TYR A 69 1.12 -10.00 4.20
CA TYR A 69 0.16 -10.42 5.21
C TYR A 69 -0.34 -9.20 6.00
N SER A 70 -1.65 -9.16 6.21
CA SER A 70 -2.32 -8.19 7.08
C SER A 70 -2.55 -8.82 8.44
N GLU A 71 -1.81 -8.38 9.46
CA GLU A 71 -2.05 -8.83 10.83
C GLU A 71 -3.38 -8.32 11.38
N ALA A 72 -3.70 -7.04 11.14
CA ALA A 72 -4.95 -6.43 11.57
C ALA A 72 -6.20 -7.06 10.94
N GLY A 73 -6.07 -7.61 9.72
CA GLY A 73 -7.16 -8.26 9.00
C GLY A 73 -7.08 -9.79 9.00
N ASP A 74 -6.03 -10.41 9.53
CA ASP A 74 -5.72 -11.85 9.39
C ASP A 74 -5.97 -12.43 7.98
N TYR A 75 -5.33 -11.83 6.98
CA TYR A 75 -5.38 -12.33 5.61
C TYR A 75 -4.03 -12.16 4.91
N LEU A 76 -3.77 -13.04 3.95
CA LEU A 76 -2.62 -12.95 3.06
C LEU A 76 -3.09 -12.45 1.70
N VAL A 77 -2.43 -11.47 1.11
CA VAL A 77 -2.76 -10.95 -0.22
C VAL A 77 -1.59 -11.18 -1.18
N ALA A 78 -1.92 -11.56 -2.41
CA ALA A 78 -0.93 -11.81 -3.45
C ALA A 78 -1.31 -11.11 -4.76
N ILE A 79 -0.28 -10.61 -5.44
CA ILE A 79 -0.32 -10.38 -6.89
C ILE A 79 0.28 -11.61 -7.54
N GLU A 80 -0.49 -12.25 -8.41
CA GLU A 80 -0.14 -13.51 -9.07
C GLU A 80 -0.14 -13.34 -10.59
N GLU A 81 0.77 -14.03 -11.27
CA GLU A 81 0.88 -14.03 -12.72
C GLU A 81 0.57 -15.42 -13.29
N LYS A 82 -0.34 -15.47 -14.26
CA LYS A 82 -0.62 -16.66 -15.06
C LYS A 82 -0.92 -16.26 -16.49
N ASN A 83 -0.27 -16.89 -17.45
CA ASN A 83 -0.48 -16.66 -18.88
C ASN A 83 -0.39 -15.16 -19.25
N GLN A 84 0.62 -14.45 -18.73
CA GLN A 84 0.84 -13.01 -18.94
C GLN A 84 -0.27 -12.09 -18.38
N ALA A 85 -1.23 -12.64 -17.64
CA ALA A 85 -2.23 -11.87 -16.91
C ALA A 85 -1.92 -11.86 -15.42
N THR A 86 -2.16 -10.72 -14.78
CA THR A 86 -1.96 -10.52 -13.33
C THR A 86 -3.29 -10.52 -12.59
N PHE A 87 -3.30 -11.13 -11.41
CA PHE A 87 -4.49 -11.31 -10.58
C PHE A 87 -4.20 -10.88 -9.15
N LEU A 88 -5.16 -10.20 -8.52
CA LEU A 88 -5.12 -9.85 -7.11
C LEU A 88 -6.06 -10.77 -6.33
N ARG A 89 -5.51 -11.47 -5.33
CA ARG A 89 -6.26 -12.42 -4.51
C ARG A 89 -5.90 -12.28 -3.04
N ALA A 90 -6.93 -12.30 -2.18
CA ALA A 90 -6.76 -12.42 -0.73
C ALA A 90 -7.13 -13.83 -0.26
N TYR A 91 -6.25 -14.43 0.53
CA TYR A 91 -6.38 -15.74 1.15
C TYR A 91 -6.71 -15.56 2.62
N VAL A 92 -7.90 -15.99 3.00
CA VAL A 92 -8.44 -15.85 4.36
C VAL A 92 -8.69 -17.22 4.98
N ASN A 93 -8.71 -17.29 6.31
CA ASN A 93 -8.83 -18.56 7.05
C ASN A 93 -7.79 -19.61 6.61
N TRP A 94 -6.60 -19.17 6.22
CA TRP A 94 -5.53 -20.04 5.73
C TRP A 94 -5.09 -21.06 6.79
N ARG A 95 -5.18 -20.71 8.10
CA ARG A 95 -4.94 -21.63 9.22
C ARG A 95 -5.90 -22.84 9.23
N SER A 96 -7.08 -22.71 8.62
CA SER A 96 -8.06 -23.79 8.52
C SER A 96 -7.69 -24.83 7.46
N LYS A 97 -6.66 -24.59 6.64
CA LYS A 97 -6.13 -25.55 5.66
C LYS A 97 -5.32 -26.66 6.35
N ARG A 98 -6.01 -27.62 6.97
CA ARG A 98 -5.38 -28.73 7.72
C ARG A 98 -4.69 -29.77 6.83
N THR A 99 -5.20 -29.98 5.61
CA THR A 99 -4.64 -30.94 4.64
C THR A 99 -4.62 -30.33 3.25
N GLU A 100 -3.70 -30.76 2.39
CA GLU A 100 -3.59 -30.27 0.99
C GLU A 100 -4.91 -30.42 0.21
N ASN A 101 -5.67 -31.50 0.49
CA ASN A 101 -6.96 -31.81 -0.14
C ASN A 101 -8.17 -31.12 0.48
N SER A 102 -7.99 -30.29 1.53
CA SER A 102 -9.10 -29.55 2.13
C SER A 102 -9.74 -28.63 1.09
N ARG A 103 -11.07 -28.58 1.02
CA ARG A 103 -11.79 -27.74 0.05
C ARG A 103 -11.42 -26.27 0.26
N VAL A 104 -11.41 -25.48 -0.82
CA VAL A 104 -11.19 -24.03 -0.78
C VAL A 104 -12.38 -23.35 -1.43
N CYS A 105 -12.95 -22.34 -0.76
CA CYS A 105 -14.02 -21.51 -1.33
C CYS A 105 -13.37 -20.37 -2.14
N ILE A 106 -13.86 -20.09 -3.33
CA ILE A 106 -13.41 -18.95 -4.15
C ILE A 106 -14.61 -18.08 -4.42
N ARG A 107 -14.47 -16.77 -4.23
CA ARG A 107 -15.54 -15.80 -4.43
C ARG A 107 -14.96 -14.46 -4.89
N MET A 108 -15.79 -13.69 -5.58
CA MET A 108 -15.46 -12.31 -5.97
C MET A 108 -15.70 -11.36 -4.79
N VAL A 109 -14.93 -10.29 -4.71
CA VAL A 109 -15.15 -9.20 -3.76
C VAL A 109 -16.58 -8.65 -3.85
N GLY A 110 -17.25 -8.45 -2.71
CA GLY A 110 -18.60 -7.89 -2.63
C GLY A 110 -19.72 -8.81 -3.14
N HIS A 111 -19.39 -10.02 -3.60
CA HIS A 111 -20.40 -10.98 -4.02
C HIS A 111 -21.01 -11.65 -2.79
N ASN A 112 -22.27 -11.33 -2.50
CA ASN A 112 -23.04 -11.99 -1.45
C ASN A 112 -23.20 -13.48 -1.78
N VAL A 113 -22.86 -14.33 -0.82
CA VAL A 113 -23.06 -15.77 -0.95
C VAL A 113 -24.53 -16.07 -0.60
N GLU A 114 -25.45 -15.91 -1.55
CA GLU A 114 -26.86 -16.27 -1.37
C GLU A 114 -27.02 -17.82 -1.39
N ALA A 115 -26.94 -18.45 -0.19
CA ALA A 115 -27.43 -19.78 0.25
C ALA A 115 -26.97 -21.08 -0.51
N PRO A 116 -27.07 -22.32 0.05
CA PRO A 116 -27.30 -22.79 1.43
C PRO A 116 -26.10 -23.66 1.90
N PHE A 117 -25.02 -23.08 2.42
CA PHE A 117 -23.87 -23.85 2.90
C PHE A 117 -23.78 -23.75 4.43
N ARG A 118 -24.50 -24.65 5.10
CA ARG A 118 -24.50 -24.78 6.57
C ARG A 118 -23.13 -25.25 7.07
N GLU A 119 -22.70 -24.64 8.19
CA GLU A 119 -21.68 -25.13 9.15
C GLU A 119 -20.20 -25.17 8.74
N THR A 120 -19.82 -25.13 7.46
CA THR A 120 -18.42 -25.43 7.04
C THR A 120 -17.49 -24.24 6.77
N PHE A 121 -17.97 -22.99 6.74
CA PHE A 121 -17.12 -21.82 6.41
C PHE A 121 -16.02 -21.52 7.44
N ARG A 122 -16.26 -21.82 8.72
CA ARG A 122 -15.30 -21.53 9.80
C ARG A 122 -13.98 -22.29 9.63
N ASP A 123 -14.10 -23.54 9.20
CA ASP A 123 -12.98 -24.47 9.07
C ASP A 123 -12.52 -24.62 7.60
N GLN A 124 -12.95 -23.70 6.73
CA GLN A 124 -12.55 -23.70 5.33
C GLN A 124 -11.75 -22.44 4.99
N MET A 125 -10.61 -22.66 4.32
CA MET A 125 -9.88 -21.59 3.67
C MET A 125 -10.72 -21.00 2.53
N SER A 126 -10.69 -19.67 2.37
CA SER A 126 -11.33 -19.04 1.21
C SER A 126 -10.44 -18.01 0.52
N ILE A 127 -10.73 -17.78 -0.76
CA ILE A 127 -10.02 -16.89 -1.65
C ILE A 127 -11.01 -15.83 -2.12
N VAL A 128 -10.65 -14.56 -1.91
CA VAL A 128 -11.39 -13.40 -2.42
C VAL A 128 -10.65 -12.86 -3.63
N GLU A 129 -11.27 -12.93 -4.80
CA GLU A 129 -10.74 -12.39 -6.03
C GLU A 129 -11.14 -10.92 -6.20
N MET A 130 -10.16 -10.08 -6.51
CA MET A 130 -10.32 -8.63 -6.61
C MET A 130 -9.99 -8.19 -8.05
N PRO A 131 -10.98 -8.13 -8.95
CA PRO A 131 -10.75 -7.76 -10.33
C PRO A 131 -10.39 -6.27 -10.40
N LEU A 132 -9.35 -5.97 -11.17
CA LEU A 132 -8.86 -4.62 -11.40
C LEU A 132 -8.93 -4.32 -12.90
N SER A 133 -9.20 -3.06 -13.24
CA SER A 133 -9.17 -2.60 -14.63
C SER A 133 -7.76 -2.41 -15.17
N GLU A 134 -6.76 -2.39 -14.29
CA GLU A 134 -5.34 -2.23 -14.62
C GLU A 134 -4.50 -3.25 -13.86
N THR A 135 -3.31 -3.52 -14.40
CA THR A 135 -2.31 -4.41 -13.81
C THR A 135 -1.85 -3.87 -12.45
N PRO A 136 -2.01 -4.63 -11.35
CA PRO A 136 -1.45 -4.27 -10.06
C PRO A 136 0.08 -4.44 -10.05
N LEU A 137 0.77 -3.46 -9.49
CA LEU A 137 2.24 -3.37 -9.42
C LEU A 137 2.77 -3.61 -7.99
N CYS A 138 2.07 -3.07 -7.00
CA CYS A 138 2.45 -3.14 -5.58
C CYS A 138 1.20 -3.14 -4.66
N ILE A 139 1.38 -3.58 -3.42
CA ILE A 139 0.31 -3.72 -2.42
C ILE A 139 0.79 -3.29 -1.05
N SER A 140 -0.09 -2.71 -0.25
CA SER A 140 0.15 -2.38 1.17
C SER A 140 -1.09 -2.65 2.00
N CYS A 141 -0.93 -3.34 3.12
CA CYS A 141 -1.99 -3.52 4.11
C CYS A 141 -1.88 -2.46 5.22
N CYS A 142 -3.01 -1.87 5.59
CA CYS A 142 -3.08 -0.93 6.71
C CYS A 142 -2.83 -1.68 8.03
N PRO A 143 -1.78 -1.34 8.79
CA PRO A 143 -1.42 -2.07 10.02
C PRO A 143 -2.45 -1.88 11.16
N VAL A 144 -3.39 -0.93 11.01
CA VAL A 144 -4.40 -0.62 12.03
C VAL A 144 -5.78 -1.17 11.67
N LYS A 145 -6.23 -0.97 10.44
CA LYS A 145 -7.59 -1.34 10.01
C LYS A 145 -7.63 -2.65 9.21
N GLY A 146 -6.51 -3.09 8.69
CA GLY A 146 -6.45 -4.22 7.76
C GLY A 146 -6.95 -3.88 6.35
N ASP A 147 -7.33 -2.64 6.05
CA ASP A 147 -7.65 -2.18 4.69
C ASP A 147 -6.47 -2.43 3.73
N LEU A 148 -6.76 -2.73 2.47
CA LEU A 148 -5.79 -3.04 1.43
C LEU A 148 -5.69 -1.87 0.43
N LEU A 149 -4.49 -1.35 0.22
CA LEU A 149 -4.20 -0.41 -0.87
C LEU A 149 -3.40 -1.13 -1.96
N VAL A 150 -3.79 -0.92 -3.21
CA VAL A 150 -3.16 -1.54 -4.39
C VAL A 150 -2.68 -0.43 -5.32
N GLY A 151 -1.42 -0.46 -5.73
CA GLY A 151 -0.86 0.46 -6.70
C GLY A 151 -0.91 -0.12 -8.10
N CYS A 152 -1.51 0.60 -9.04
CA CYS A 152 -1.52 0.35 -10.48
C CYS A 152 -0.73 1.46 -11.19
N THR A 153 -0.56 1.39 -12.51
CA THR A 153 0.31 2.29 -13.28
C THR A 153 0.07 3.78 -13.04
N ASN A 154 -1.20 4.21 -12.94
CA ASN A 154 -1.59 5.63 -12.79
C ASN A 154 -2.67 5.85 -11.71
N LYS A 155 -2.94 4.83 -10.88
CA LYS A 155 -3.97 4.93 -9.84
C LYS A 155 -3.69 3.99 -8.69
N LEU A 156 -4.25 4.31 -7.53
CA LEU A 156 -4.28 3.45 -6.37
C LEU A 156 -5.73 3.03 -6.12
N VAL A 157 -5.96 1.77 -5.77
CA VAL A 157 -7.28 1.23 -5.46
C VAL A 157 -7.31 0.83 -3.99
N LEU A 158 -8.19 1.45 -3.22
CA LEU A 158 -8.41 1.15 -1.81
C LEU A 158 -9.57 0.16 -1.66
N PHE A 159 -9.29 -0.94 -0.98
CA PHE A 159 -10.24 -1.93 -0.54
C PHE A 159 -10.40 -1.84 0.98
N SER A 160 -11.53 -1.31 1.43
CA SER A 160 -11.91 -1.29 2.85
C SER A 160 -12.20 -2.70 3.32
N LEU A 161 -11.64 -3.11 4.45
CA LEU A 161 -11.93 -4.41 5.05
C LEU A 161 -13.35 -4.41 5.63
N LYS A 162 -14.10 -5.48 5.37
CA LYS A 162 -15.47 -5.67 5.83
C LYS A 162 -15.64 -7.02 6.52
N TYR A 163 -16.50 -7.03 7.53
CA TYR A 163 -16.97 -8.25 8.16
C TYR A 163 -18.48 -8.31 7.94
N GLN A 164 -18.91 -9.21 7.06
CA GLN A 164 -20.32 -9.43 6.75
C GLN A 164 -20.85 -10.51 7.67
N ILE A 165 -21.94 -10.23 8.39
CA ILE A 165 -22.61 -11.23 9.22
C ILE A 165 -23.57 -12.01 8.32
N ILE A 166 -23.27 -13.29 8.08
CA ILE A 166 -24.18 -14.18 7.36
C ILE A 166 -25.03 -14.93 8.38
N ASN A 167 -26.36 -14.88 8.20
CA ASN A 167 -27.35 -15.60 9.02
C ASN A 167 -27.21 -15.37 10.54
N GLU A 168 -26.88 -14.14 10.97
CA GLU A 168 -26.81 -13.70 12.37
C GLU A 168 -25.80 -14.42 13.29
N GLU A 169 -24.98 -15.34 12.78
CA GLU A 169 -24.09 -16.16 13.62
C GLU A 169 -22.59 -15.95 13.33
N PHE A 170 -22.18 -15.59 12.10
CA PHE A 170 -20.76 -15.61 11.74
C PHE A 170 -20.31 -14.41 10.87
N PRO A 171 -19.24 -13.69 11.29
CA PRO A 171 -18.60 -12.70 10.45
C PRO A 171 -17.73 -13.38 9.39
N VAL A 172 -18.05 -13.16 8.12
CA VAL A 172 -17.20 -13.50 6.98
C VAL A 172 -16.41 -12.26 6.59
N LEU A 173 -15.09 -12.42 6.52
CA LEU A 173 -14.20 -11.37 6.04
C LEU A 173 -14.40 -11.18 4.53
N ASP A 174 -14.66 -9.95 4.12
CA ASP A 174 -14.72 -9.50 2.74
C ASP A 174 -14.09 -8.12 2.58
N PHE A 175 -14.12 -7.59 1.37
CA PHE A 175 -13.64 -6.26 1.06
C PHE A 175 -14.71 -5.47 0.31
N GLU A 176 -14.58 -4.16 0.41
CA GLU A 176 -15.33 -3.22 -0.41
C GLU A 176 -14.34 -2.33 -1.13
N ARG A 177 -14.45 -2.23 -2.46
CA ARG A 177 -13.68 -1.27 -3.24
C ARG A 177 -14.24 0.12 -2.98
N SER A 178 -13.63 0.85 -2.05
CA SER A 178 -14.20 2.09 -1.49
C SER A 178 -13.74 3.33 -2.24
N LEU A 179 -12.50 3.37 -2.70
CA LEU A 179 -11.90 4.56 -3.29
C LEU A 179 -10.89 4.21 -4.38
N ILE A 180 -10.90 4.98 -5.47
CA ILE A 180 -9.83 5.03 -6.46
C ILE A 180 -9.14 6.40 -6.34
N ILE A 181 -7.82 6.40 -6.23
CA ILE A 181 -6.97 7.57 -6.14
C ILE A 181 -6.19 7.64 -7.45
N HIS A 182 -6.60 8.49 -8.37
CA HIS A 182 -5.88 8.69 -9.62
C HIS A 182 -4.63 9.52 -9.35
N ILE A 183 -3.47 9.05 -9.79
CA ILE A 183 -2.17 9.68 -9.61
C ILE A 183 -1.48 9.82 -10.98
N HIS A 184 -1.35 11.05 -11.47
CA HIS A 184 -0.74 11.31 -12.76
C HIS A 184 0.72 11.71 -12.61
N ASN A 185 1.55 11.39 -13.60
CA ASN A 185 2.97 11.73 -13.66
C ASN A 185 3.84 11.05 -12.58
N ILE A 186 3.34 10.01 -11.93
CA ILE A 186 4.11 9.14 -11.04
C ILE A 186 3.60 7.70 -11.15
N THR A 187 4.49 6.75 -11.39
CA THR A 187 4.16 5.32 -11.41
C THR A 187 4.67 4.66 -10.13
N PRO A 188 3.80 3.99 -9.36
CA PRO A 188 4.17 3.40 -8.08
C PRO A 188 5.02 2.14 -8.25
N VAL A 189 6.22 2.16 -7.67
CA VAL A 189 7.08 0.99 -7.45
C VAL A 189 6.76 0.35 -6.10
N GLU A 190 6.57 1.18 -5.08
CA GLU A 190 6.13 0.78 -3.75
C GLU A 190 5.11 1.78 -3.21
N ILE A 191 4.20 1.27 -2.37
CA ILE A 191 3.23 2.09 -1.66
C ILE A 191 3.22 1.70 -0.19
N SER A 192 2.86 2.67 0.66
CA SER A 192 2.59 2.40 2.07
C SER A 192 1.30 3.09 2.47
N PHE A 193 0.48 2.41 3.26
CA PHE A 193 -0.84 2.90 3.67
C PHE A 193 -1.06 2.71 5.16
N CYS A 194 -1.47 3.78 5.84
CA CYS A 194 -1.81 3.73 7.25
C CYS A 194 -2.88 4.78 7.58
N VAL A 195 -4.11 4.35 7.90
CA VAL A 195 -5.20 5.19 8.43
C VAL A 195 -5.39 6.49 7.63
N GLY A 196 -5.58 6.38 6.32
CA GLY A 196 -5.78 7.54 5.43
C GLY A 196 -4.50 8.24 4.99
N TYR A 197 -3.34 7.92 5.53
CA TYR A 197 -2.06 8.37 4.99
C TYR A 197 -1.59 7.41 3.91
N VAL A 198 -1.26 7.96 2.75
CA VAL A 198 -0.77 7.22 1.59
C VAL A 198 0.63 7.75 1.26
N ALA A 199 1.60 6.86 1.14
CA ALA A 199 2.87 7.19 0.53
C ALA A 199 3.04 6.38 -0.76
N VAL A 200 3.55 7.05 -1.79
CA VAL A 200 3.84 6.50 -3.10
C VAL A 200 5.31 6.73 -3.37
N MET A 201 6.02 5.69 -3.78
CA MET A 201 7.41 5.74 -4.19
C MET A 201 7.52 5.29 -5.64
N SER A 202 8.13 6.11 -6.49
CA SER A 202 8.64 5.72 -7.82
C SER A 202 10.13 5.43 -7.73
N ASP A 203 10.82 5.26 -8.87
CA ASP A 203 12.27 5.02 -8.89
C ASP A 203 13.06 6.12 -8.16
N LEU A 204 12.67 7.39 -8.29
CA LEU A 204 13.40 8.54 -7.71
C LEU A 204 12.48 9.60 -7.08
N GLU A 205 11.20 9.30 -6.90
CA GLU A 205 10.25 10.25 -6.31
C GLU A 205 9.46 9.62 -5.17
N VAL A 206 9.10 10.46 -4.20
CA VAL A 206 8.23 10.11 -3.09
C VAL A 206 7.14 11.14 -2.96
N LEU A 207 5.90 10.70 -2.97
CA LEU A 207 4.71 11.50 -2.69
C LEU A 207 4.04 10.99 -1.41
N ILE A 208 3.70 11.88 -0.49
CA ILE A 208 2.93 11.55 0.72
C ILE A 208 1.67 12.40 0.73
N LEU A 209 0.53 11.71 0.86
CA LEU A 209 -0.81 12.26 0.85
C LEU A 209 -1.53 11.87 2.15
N LYS A 210 -2.51 12.68 2.54
CA LYS A 210 -3.48 12.37 3.58
C LYS A 210 -4.88 12.48 2.98
N LEU A 211 -5.64 11.40 3.12
CA LEU A 211 -7.04 11.32 2.74
C LEU A 211 -7.88 11.84 3.90
N GLU A 212 -8.74 12.82 3.62
CA GLU A 212 -9.58 13.48 4.62
C GLU A 212 -11.06 13.12 4.41
N SER A 213 -11.70 12.74 5.49
CA SER A 213 -13.15 12.56 5.57
C SER A 213 -13.80 13.83 6.14
N ASN A 214 -14.94 14.25 5.60
CA ASN A 214 -15.69 15.36 6.19
C ASN A 214 -16.17 14.98 7.60
N PRO A 215 -15.99 15.85 8.61
CA PRO A 215 -16.54 15.59 9.93
C PRO A 215 -18.08 15.61 9.85
N LYS A 216 -18.72 14.46 10.06
CA LYS A 216 -20.13 14.45 10.44
C LYS A 216 -20.22 14.94 11.89
N ASN A 217 -20.80 16.14 12.05
CA ASN A 217 -21.18 16.84 13.28
C ASN A 217 -20.07 17.41 14.18
N GLY A 218 -19.90 18.73 14.10
CA GLY A 218 -19.18 19.56 15.05
C GLY A 218 -19.09 21.00 14.54
N GLU A 219 -20.06 21.83 14.94
CA GLU A 219 -20.12 23.30 14.86
C GLU A 219 -19.39 24.00 13.70
N SER A 220 -20.19 24.46 12.75
CA SER A 220 -19.84 25.47 11.75
C SER A 220 -19.14 26.67 12.39
N VAL A 221 -17.83 26.78 12.21
CA VAL A 221 -17.16 28.09 12.16
C VAL A 221 -17.08 28.47 10.68
N HIS A 222 -17.95 29.38 10.28
CA HIS A 222 -17.97 29.98 8.96
C HIS A 222 -16.60 30.59 8.62
N HIS A 223 -15.90 30.00 7.67
CA HIS A 223 -14.91 30.73 6.88
C HIS A 223 -15.46 30.87 5.46
N HIS A 224 -15.96 32.07 5.18
CA HIS A 224 -16.38 32.46 3.83
C HIS A 224 -15.20 32.32 2.86
N PRO A 225 -15.38 31.67 1.69
CA PRO A 225 -14.45 31.81 0.58
C PRO A 225 -14.60 33.21 0.00
N TYR A 226 -13.54 34.01 0.10
CA TYR A 226 -13.46 35.33 -0.53
C TYR A 226 -13.42 35.16 -2.05
N LYS A 227 -14.46 35.64 -2.75
CA LYS A 227 -14.49 35.78 -4.20
C LYS A 227 -13.63 36.98 -4.61
N PRO A 228 -12.67 36.84 -5.52
CA PRO A 228 -12.14 38.00 -6.23
C PRO A 228 -13.06 38.32 -7.43
N ASN A 229 -13.64 39.52 -7.41
CA ASN A 229 -14.33 40.08 -8.56
C ASN A 229 -13.31 40.45 -9.65
N SER A 230 -13.60 40.04 -10.88
CA SER A 230 -13.03 40.59 -12.11
C SER A 230 -13.39 42.06 -12.31
N PRO A 231 -12.53 42.83 -13.00
CA PRO A 231 -13.04 43.69 -14.07
C PRO A 231 -12.37 43.43 -15.42
N VAL A 232 -13.17 43.60 -16.46
CA VAL A 232 -12.89 43.45 -17.88
C VAL A 232 -12.12 44.66 -18.44
N THR A 233 -11.00 44.36 -19.09
CA THR A 233 -10.42 44.88 -20.36
C THR A 233 -10.34 46.38 -20.62
N GLN A 234 -9.11 46.84 -20.93
CA GLN A 234 -8.84 47.63 -22.15
C GLN A 234 -7.39 47.45 -22.61
N ALA A 235 -7.25 47.36 -23.94
CA ALA A 235 -6.06 46.98 -24.69
C ALA A 235 -4.99 48.10 -24.73
N ASN A 236 -3.73 47.69 -24.90
CA ASN A 236 -2.85 48.20 -25.96
C ASN A 236 -1.67 47.24 -26.17
N ASP A 237 -1.48 46.90 -27.44
CA ASP A 237 -0.33 46.22 -28.04
C ASP A 237 1.00 46.94 -27.71
N GLU A 238 2.04 46.17 -27.42
CA GLU A 238 3.27 46.19 -28.23
C GLU A 238 4.16 45.00 -27.86
N GLY A 239 4.61 44.28 -28.88
CA GLY A 239 5.16 42.94 -28.77
C GLY A 239 6.53 42.85 -28.10
N THR A 240 6.77 41.70 -27.46
CA THR A 240 8.09 41.07 -27.44
C THR A 240 7.85 39.57 -27.37
N SER A 241 7.99 38.92 -28.52
CA SER A 241 8.08 37.47 -28.64
C SER A 241 9.31 36.99 -27.86
N ASN A 242 9.10 36.46 -26.66
CA ASN A 242 10.12 35.63 -26.03
C ASN A 242 10.05 34.25 -26.68
N GLU A 243 10.64 34.19 -27.87
CA GLU A 243 11.17 32.99 -28.45
C GLU A 243 11.97 32.28 -27.35
N THR A 244 11.49 31.12 -26.97
CA THR A 244 12.23 30.17 -26.15
C THR A 244 13.40 29.74 -27.02
N LEU A 245 14.48 30.53 -27.01
CA LEU A 245 15.71 30.20 -27.69
C LEU A 245 16.17 28.86 -27.13
N GLN A 246 16.02 27.85 -27.98
CA GLN A 246 16.70 26.58 -27.91
C GLN A 246 18.18 26.87 -27.69
N LEU A 247 18.62 26.78 -26.43
CA LEU A 247 20.04 26.66 -26.13
C LEU A 247 20.36 25.17 -26.18
N GLU A 248 20.42 24.63 -27.40
CA GLU A 248 21.16 23.40 -27.67
C GLU A 248 22.64 23.72 -27.46
N SER A 249 23.11 23.59 -26.23
CA SER A 249 24.53 23.48 -25.92
C SER A 249 24.81 22.01 -25.66
N GLU A 250 25.35 21.34 -26.67
CA GLU A 250 25.77 19.93 -26.68
C GLU A 250 26.89 19.60 -25.66
N ASP A 251 27.39 20.58 -24.90
CA ASP A 251 28.53 20.42 -23.98
C ASP A 251 28.15 20.46 -22.48
N PHE A 252 26.88 20.68 -22.13
CA PHE A 252 26.46 20.70 -20.71
C PHE A 252 25.33 19.70 -20.43
N VAL A 253 25.64 18.72 -19.58
CA VAL A 253 24.61 17.88 -18.95
C VAL A 253 23.86 18.76 -17.94
N ILE A 254 22.61 19.11 -18.23
CA ILE A 254 21.73 19.76 -17.26
C ILE A 254 21.32 18.69 -16.24
N CYS A 255 22.07 18.58 -15.14
CA CYS A 255 21.70 17.72 -14.03
C CYS A 255 20.37 18.20 -13.44
N GLN A 256 19.38 17.32 -13.38
CA GLN A 256 18.15 17.62 -12.64
C GLN A 256 18.51 17.95 -11.19
N LYS A 257 17.89 18.99 -10.62
CA LYS A 257 18.12 19.36 -9.23
C LYS A 257 17.21 18.53 -8.31
N PRO A 258 17.71 18.04 -7.16
CA PRO A 258 16.86 17.44 -6.15
C PRO A 258 15.82 18.47 -5.68
N MET A 259 14.62 18.01 -5.37
CA MET A 259 13.50 18.85 -4.99
C MET A 259 12.81 18.27 -3.76
N GLU A 260 12.46 19.13 -2.81
CA GLU A 260 11.63 18.78 -1.66
C GLU A 260 10.58 19.88 -1.46
N LEU A 261 9.31 19.47 -1.50
CA LEU A 261 8.15 20.34 -1.34
C LEU A 261 7.31 19.79 -0.18
N LEU A 262 6.89 20.68 0.74
CA LEU A 262 6.15 20.32 1.94
C LEU A 262 4.77 20.99 1.96
N GLY A 263 3.78 20.28 2.50
CA GLY A 263 2.41 20.79 2.64
C GLY A 263 1.82 21.26 1.30
N GLN A 264 1.15 22.40 1.28
CA GLN A 264 0.52 22.95 0.07
C GLN A 264 1.51 23.17 -1.09
N ASN A 265 2.79 23.47 -0.81
CA ASN A 265 3.78 23.63 -1.89
C ASN A 265 3.97 22.33 -2.68
N SER A 266 3.69 21.17 -2.09
CA SER A 266 3.79 19.89 -2.79
C SER A 266 2.70 19.65 -3.85
N GLU A 267 1.66 20.48 -3.89
CA GLU A 267 0.70 20.53 -5.01
C GLU A 267 1.34 21.11 -6.29
N GLN A 268 2.43 21.87 -6.15
CA GLN A 268 3.19 22.43 -7.28
C GLN A 268 4.23 21.44 -7.86
N SER A 269 4.23 20.19 -7.39
CA SER A 269 5.13 19.13 -7.87
C SER A 269 4.90 18.72 -9.32
N GLY A 270 3.75 19.07 -9.90
CA GLY A 270 3.30 18.58 -11.21
C GLY A 270 2.61 17.22 -11.15
N VAL A 271 2.51 16.60 -9.96
CA VAL A 271 1.75 15.37 -9.72
C VAL A 271 0.30 15.75 -9.39
N SER A 272 -0.63 15.37 -10.27
CA SER A 272 -2.06 15.61 -10.08
C SER A 272 -2.71 14.40 -9.42
N VAL A 273 -3.50 14.65 -8.37
CA VAL A 273 -4.22 13.63 -7.61
C VAL A 273 -5.71 13.93 -7.59
N THR A 274 -6.54 12.94 -7.97
CA THR A 274 -8.00 13.05 -7.88
C THR A 274 -8.59 11.80 -7.21
N LEU A 275 -9.75 11.98 -6.57
CA LEU A 275 -10.45 10.93 -5.84
C LEU A 275 -11.73 10.54 -6.56
N GLU A 276 -11.95 9.24 -6.72
CA GLU A 276 -13.19 8.65 -7.23
C GLU A 276 -13.74 7.69 -6.17
N SER A 277 -14.85 8.06 -5.54
CA SER A 277 -15.55 7.20 -4.59
C SER A 277 -16.26 6.08 -5.32
N THR A 278 -16.02 4.84 -4.92
CA THR A 278 -16.68 3.67 -5.50
C THR A 278 -17.41 2.81 -4.48
N GLY A 279 -17.30 3.15 -3.19
CA GLY A 279 -18.02 2.50 -2.11
C GLY A 279 -19.52 2.79 -2.12
N LEU A 280 -20.27 1.96 -1.39
CA LEU A 280 -21.70 2.08 -1.19
C LEU A 280 -22.03 3.31 -0.33
N ASP A 281 -23.26 3.81 -0.48
CA ASP A 281 -23.60 5.11 0.08
C ASP A 281 -23.63 5.19 1.61
N ASP A 282 -23.77 4.04 2.27
CA ASP A 282 -23.93 3.91 3.73
C ASP A 282 -22.60 3.84 4.51
N GLU A 283 -21.45 4.01 3.85
CA GLU A 283 -20.17 3.96 4.54
C GLU A 283 -19.97 5.10 5.57
N LYS A 284 -19.48 4.72 6.76
CA LYS A 284 -19.19 5.66 7.86
C LYS A 284 -18.04 6.61 7.55
N ILE A 285 -17.08 6.17 6.73
CA ILE A 285 -15.88 6.95 6.37
C ILE A 285 -15.82 7.03 4.86
N LYS A 286 -16.14 8.21 4.33
CA LYS A 286 -15.91 8.56 2.92
C LYS A 286 -14.81 9.60 2.88
N TYR A 287 -13.79 9.35 2.07
CA TYR A 287 -12.73 10.30 1.80
C TYR A 287 -13.20 11.23 0.68
N PHE A 288 -13.20 12.53 0.94
CA PHE A 288 -13.67 13.53 -0.02
C PHE A 288 -12.55 14.43 -0.51
N HIS A 289 -11.51 14.59 0.30
CA HIS A 289 -10.40 15.50 0.01
C HIS A 289 -9.07 14.79 0.20
N VAL A 290 -8.09 15.24 -0.57
CA VAL A 290 -6.69 14.81 -0.45
C VAL A 290 -5.86 16.03 -0.07
N GLN A 291 -5.06 15.89 0.97
CA GLN A 291 -4.07 16.87 1.38
C GLN A 291 -2.69 16.36 0.99
N HIS A 292 -1.94 17.14 0.21
CA HIS A 292 -0.54 16.81 -0.06
C HIS A 292 0.33 17.19 1.15
N LEU A 293 1.22 16.28 1.56
CA LEU A 293 2.09 16.47 2.72
C LEU A 293 3.57 16.62 2.35
N LEU A 294 4.03 15.83 1.39
CA LEU A 294 5.42 15.83 0.92
C LEU A 294 5.44 15.41 -0.55
N TYR A 295 6.22 16.11 -1.34
CA TYR A 295 6.78 15.59 -2.58
C TYR A 295 8.29 15.74 -2.52
N ARG A 296 9.02 14.67 -2.81
CA ARG A 296 10.48 14.69 -2.87
C ARG A 296 10.95 13.97 -4.12
N ARG A 297 11.78 14.64 -4.91
CA ARG A 297 12.48 14.06 -6.06
C ARG A 297 13.97 14.02 -5.77
N PHE A 298 14.54 12.85 -5.92
CA PHE A 298 15.97 12.61 -5.80
C PHE A 298 16.61 12.81 -7.17
N ALA A 299 17.79 13.43 -7.18
CA ALA A 299 18.59 13.58 -8.37
C ALA A 299 20.03 13.17 -8.02
N PRO A 300 20.35 11.86 -8.12
CA PRO A 300 21.70 11.38 -7.90
C PRO A 300 22.65 11.96 -8.95
N ASP A 301 23.88 12.25 -8.56
CA ASP A 301 24.90 12.73 -9.49
C ASP A 301 25.44 11.54 -10.31
N ILE A 302 25.08 11.49 -11.59
CA ILE A 302 25.40 10.39 -12.51
C ILE A 302 26.73 10.65 -13.24
N SER A 303 27.45 11.73 -12.92
CA SER A 303 28.72 12.08 -13.57
C SER A 303 29.84 11.05 -13.41
N SER A 304 29.67 10.04 -12.56
CA SER A 304 30.71 9.05 -12.20
C SER A 304 30.36 7.57 -12.41
N TYR A 305 29.14 7.21 -12.82
CA TYR A 305 28.73 5.80 -12.92
C TYR A 305 28.23 5.39 -14.32
N VAL A 306 28.73 4.24 -14.78
CA VAL A 306 28.29 3.57 -16.01
C VAL A 306 26.98 2.82 -15.70
N LEU A 307 25.92 3.20 -16.43
CA LEU A 307 24.52 2.70 -16.43
C LEU A 307 23.58 3.39 -15.43
N SER A 308 22.73 4.28 -15.98
CA SER A 308 21.74 5.11 -15.27
C SER A 308 20.48 4.35 -14.81
N ASP A 309 20.23 3.14 -15.33
CA ASP A 309 18.93 2.46 -15.16
C ASP A 309 18.76 1.77 -13.78
N ASP A 310 19.85 1.65 -13.02
CA ASP A 310 19.86 0.91 -11.75
C ASP A 310 19.70 1.80 -10.50
N ILE A 311 19.66 3.12 -10.64
CA ILE A 311 19.54 4.01 -9.47
C ILE A 311 18.06 4.15 -9.08
N LYS A 312 17.67 3.47 -8.02
CA LYS A 312 16.29 3.43 -7.54
C LYS A 312 16.21 3.55 -6.02
N LEU A 313 15.12 4.10 -5.52
CA LEU A 313 14.78 4.07 -4.11
C LEU A 313 14.53 2.63 -3.67
N HIS A 314 15.05 2.26 -2.49
CA HIS A 314 15.03 0.87 -2.04
C HIS A 314 13.74 0.51 -1.30
N SER A 315 13.31 1.36 -0.36
CA SER A 315 12.11 1.06 0.42
C SER A 315 11.42 2.29 1.00
N LEU A 316 10.09 2.21 1.10
CA LEU A 316 9.20 3.21 1.69
C LEU A 316 8.34 2.60 2.81
N GLN A 317 8.44 3.16 4.02
CA GLN A 317 7.61 2.70 5.15
C GLN A 317 6.86 3.86 5.83
N LEU A 318 5.56 3.67 6.02
CA LEU A 318 4.71 4.47 6.92
C LEU A 318 4.23 3.58 8.08
N LEU A 319 4.71 3.86 9.28
CA LEU A 319 4.32 3.12 10.48
C LEU A 319 3.69 4.04 11.53
N PRO A 320 2.63 3.60 12.22
CA PRO A 320 2.05 4.36 13.32
C PRO A 320 3.06 4.43 14.48
N ILE A 321 3.20 5.63 15.07
CA ILE A 321 3.88 5.85 16.34
C ILE A 321 2.81 5.92 17.41
N TYR A 322 2.83 4.94 18.31
CA TYR A 322 2.08 5.02 19.55
C TYR A 322 2.89 5.87 20.54
N GLN A 323 2.46 7.11 20.79
CA GLN A 323 2.98 7.86 21.94
C GLN A 323 2.17 7.48 23.17
N THR A 324 2.78 6.72 24.08
CA THR A 324 2.26 6.55 25.43
C THR A 324 2.38 7.86 26.17
N VAL A 325 1.27 8.58 26.34
CA VAL A 325 1.22 9.73 27.26
C VAL A 325 1.13 9.18 28.68
N THR A 326 2.24 9.18 29.40
CA THR A 326 2.25 8.85 30.83
C THR A 326 1.68 10.03 31.62
N THR A 327 0.35 10.13 31.76
CA THR A 327 -0.25 11.06 32.70
C THR A 327 -0.26 10.46 34.10
N CYS A 328 0.76 10.78 34.90
CA CYS A 328 0.69 10.66 36.36
C CYS A 328 -0.19 11.77 36.93
N SER A 329 -1.49 11.52 37.11
CA SER A 329 -2.30 11.93 38.27
C SER A 329 -3.78 11.61 38.01
N VAL A 330 -4.45 11.19 39.08
CA VAL A 330 -5.82 10.66 39.17
C VAL A 330 -6.85 11.46 38.36
N SER A 331 -7.72 10.72 37.67
CA SER A 331 -8.95 11.15 36.96
C SER A 331 -8.78 12.02 35.70
N GLN A 332 -8.54 11.37 34.55
CA GLN A 332 -9.32 11.50 33.31
C GLN A 332 -8.66 10.69 32.18
N CYS A 333 -9.49 10.09 31.34
CA CYS A 333 -9.13 9.16 30.28
C CYS A 333 -8.08 9.75 29.34
N GLY A 334 -6.95 9.06 29.17
CA GLY A 334 -5.82 9.52 28.36
C GLY A 334 -6.15 9.53 26.86
N ALA A 335 -5.98 10.69 26.22
CA ALA A 335 -5.97 10.80 24.77
C ALA A 335 -4.60 10.35 24.24
N VAL A 336 -4.58 9.24 23.51
CA VAL A 336 -3.38 8.79 22.77
C VAL A 336 -3.22 9.68 21.53
N ARG A 337 -2.13 10.46 21.46
CA ARG A 337 -1.73 11.14 20.22
C ARG A 337 -0.89 10.20 19.36
N GLN A 338 -1.25 10.06 18.09
CA GLN A 338 -0.53 9.26 17.11
C GLN A 338 0.38 10.17 16.29
N GLN A 339 1.66 9.82 16.17
CA GLN A 339 2.58 10.41 15.19
C GLN A 339 2.98 9.32 14.17
N LEU A 340 3.67 9.65 13.08
CA LEU A 340 4.02 8.69 12.02
C LEU A 340 5.54 8.71 11.80
N VAL A 341 6.21 7.55 11.77
CA VAL A 341 7.62 7.50 11.32
C VAL A 341 7.63 7.37 9.81
N LYS A 342 8.40 8.24 9.16
CA LYS A 342 8.80 8.08 7.76
C LYS A 342 10.20 7.45 7.75
N ARG A 343 10.36 6.27 7.16
CA ARG A 343 11.68 5.76 6.78
C ARG A 343 11.74 5.61 5.26
N ILE A 344 12.64 6.36 4.65
CA ILE A 344 13.03 6.22 3.25
C ILE A 344 14.47 5.71 3.29
N HIS A 345 14.72 4.51 2.78
CA HIS A 345 16.08 4.00 2.63
C HIS A 345 16.52 4.22 1.17
N THR A 346 17.62 4.96 0.99
CA THR A 346 18.34 5.09 -0.29
C THR A 346 19.46 4.06 -0.29
N TRP A 347 19.52 3.18 -1.29
CA TRP A 347 20.70 2.37 -1.51
C TRP A 347 21.60 3.08 -2.53
N THR A 348 22.88 3.22 -2.19
CA THR A 348 23.94 3.55 -3.14
C THR A 348 24.69 2.24 -3.39
N PRO A 349 24.80 1.76 -4.64
CA PRO A 349 25.74 0.70 -4.93
C PRO A 349 27.17 1.15 -4.57
N PRO A 350 28.06 0.24 -4.13
CA PRO A 350 29.46 0.56 -3.90
C PRO A 350 30.20 0.94 -5.18
#